data_AF-A0A9D6NZF7-F1
#
_entry.id   AF-A0A9D6NZF7-F1
#
_cell.length_a   1.000
_cell.length_b   1.000
_cell.length_c   1.000
_cell.angle_alpha   90.00
_cell.angle_beta   90.00
_cell.angle_gamma   90.00
#
_symmetry.space_group_name_H-M   'P 1'
#
loop_
_entity.id
_entity.type
_entity.pdbx_description
1 polymer ?
#
loop_
_entity_poly.entity_id
_entity_poly.type
_entity_poly.pdbx_seq_one_letter_code
_entity_poly.pdbx_strand_id
1 'polypeptide(L)'
;MMGSAGTFGAAAAAIARGDAQPFELIATLPPALPGIEPRIAIFPNQIFVFKQDDPLKLRRAIQLAILLADDTCLAARAASQIPARTTCGGLGLFEDNPEFAVIEGFLATQPLGNIGNASPAYSDIRQLYWPQVQAVLAGQKTAQQAMDDFTRAANELLAEVLGE
;
A
#
# COMPACT_ATOMS: atom_id res chain seq x y z
N MET A 1 -6.76 11.84 1.51
CA MET A 1 -6.59 10.48 0.94
C MET A 1 -5.41 10.56 -0.01
N MET A 2 -4.28 9.91 0.26
CA MET A 2 -3.22 9.77 -0.75
C MET A 2 -3.77 8.82 -1.83
N GLY A 3 -3.79 9.26 -3.08
CA GLY A 3 -4.29 8.46 -4.20
C GLY A 3 -3.46 7.18 -4.36
N SER A 4 -4.12 6.06 -4.65
CA SER A 4 -3.46 4.82 -5.04
C SER A 4 -3.62 4.61 -6.55
N ALA A 5 -2.81 3.73 -7.15
CA ALA A 5 -2.97 3.35 -8.55
C ALA A 5 -4.41 2.88 -8.87
N GLY A 6 -5.07 2.23 -7.92
CA GLY A 6 -6.47 1.81 -8.05
C GLY A 6 -7.46 2.96 -8.21
N THR A 7 -7.15 4.15 -7.70
CA THR A 7 -8.02 5.33 -7.85
C THR A 7 -8.06 5.82 -9.30
N PHE A 8 -6.95 5.71 -10.05
CA PHE A 8 -6.89 6.09 -11.46
C PHE A 8 -7.79 5.20 -12.32
N GLY A 9 -7.70 3.89 -12.13
CA GLY A 9 -8.55 2.93 -12.84
C GLY A 9 -10.04 3.14 -12.53
N ALA A 10 -10.39 3.34 -11.26
CA ALA A 10 -11.76 3.59 -10.85
C ALA A 10 -12.33 4.91 -11.43
N ALA A 11 -11.53 5.99 -11.41
CA ALA A 11 -11.91 7.28 -11.97
C ALA A 11 -12.10 7.22 -13.49
N ALA A 12 -11.15 6.61 -14.22
CA ALA A 12 -11.25 6.42 -15.66
C ALA A 12 -12.50 5.61 -16.05
N ALA A 13 -12.79 4.54 -15.30
CA ALA A 13 -13.98 3.73 -15.53
C ALA A 13 -15.28 4.50 -15.24
N ALA A 14 -15.32 5.35 -14.20
CA ALA A 14 -16.47 6.19 -13.90
C ALA A 14 -16.73 7.23 -15.00
N ILE A 15 -15.68 7.86 -15.54
CA ILE A 15 -15.78 8.79 -16.67
C ILE A 15 -16.30 8.05 -17.91
N ALA A 16 -15.74 6.88 -18.23
CA ALA A 16 -16.15 6.10 -19.40
C ALA A 16 -17.61 5.63 -19.35
N ARG A 17 -18.14 5.35 -18.16
CA ARG A 17 -19.56 5.02 -17.96
C ARG A 17 -20.50 6.22 -17.91
N GLY A 18 -19.97 7.44 -17.80
CA GLY A 18 -20.76 8.65 -17.62
C GLY A 18 -21.23 8.90 -16.18
N ASP A 19 -20.67 8.18 -15.20
CA ASP A 19 -20.97 8.36 -13.77
C ASP A 19 -20.28 9.59 -13.18
N ALA A 20 -19.31 10.17 -13.88
CA ALA A 20 -18.54 11.33 -13.47
C ALA A 20 -18.37 12.33 -14.62
N GLN A 21 -18.26 13.63 -14.28
CA GLN A 21 -17.85 14.65 -15.25
C GLN A 21 -16.45 14.31 -15.79
N PRO A 22 -16.17 14.48 -17.09
CA PRO A 22 -14.84 14.25 -17.64
C PRO A 22 -13.82 15.21 -17.03
N PHE A 23 -12.66 14.69 -16.64
CA PHE A 23 -11.49 15.46 -16.23
C PHE A 23 -10.22 14.71 -16.61
N GLU A 24 -9.12 15.45 -16.70
CA GLU A 24 -7.80 14.89 -16.93
C GLU A 24 -7.23 14.33 -15.62
N LEU A 25 -6.76 13.08 -15.67
CA LEU A 25 -6.05 12.43 -14.59
C LEU A 25 -4.55 12.61 -14.83
N ILE A 26 -3.82 13.08 -13.83
CA ILE A 26 -2.36 13.27 -13.93
C ILE A 26 -1.70 12.61 -12.71
N ALA A 27 -0.87 11.60 -12.96
CA ALA A 27 -0.03 10.97 -11.96
C ALA A 27 1.23 11.81 -11.71
N THR A 28 1.47 12.14 -10.44
CA THR A 28 2.69 12.85 -10.02
C THR A 28 3.32 12.14 -8.84
N LEU A 29 4.63 12.32 -8.68
CA LEU A 29 5.29 11.96 -7.42
C LEU A 29 4.80 12.88 -6.29
N PRO A 30 4.76 12.40 -5.04
CA PRO A 30 4.59 13.27 -3.90
C PRO A 30 5.68 14.34 -3.89
N PRO A 31 5.36 15.59 -3.50
CA PRO A 31 6.37 16.63 -3.39
C PRO A 31 7.43 16.23 -2.35
N ALA A 32 8.70 16.47 -2.66
CA ALA A 32 9.81 16.29 -1.75
C ALA A 32 10.46 17.65 -1.43
N LEU A 33 11.08 17.75 -0.26
CA LEU A 33 11.86 18.93 0.11
C LEU A 33 13.10 19.06 -0.79
N PRO A 34 13.63 20.28 -0.99
CA PRO A 34 14.87 20.46 -1.75
C PRO A 34 16.01 19.57 -1.22
N GLY A 35 16.65 18.83 -2.13
CA GLY A 35 17.73 17.90 -1.79
C GLY A 35 17.27 16.56 -1.20
N ILE A 36 15.97 16.32 -1.05
CA ILE A 36 15.41 15.04 -0.63
C ILE A 36 14.83 14.32 -1.85
N GLU A 37 15.31 13.10 -2.09
CA GLU A 37 14.77 12.23 -3.13
C GLU A 37 13.35 11.76 -2.73
N PRO A 38 12.34 11.89 -3.62
CA PRO A 38 11.00 11.40 -3.34
C PRO A 38 11.00 9.88 -3.21
N ARG A 39 10.22 9.37 -2.25
CA ARG A 39 10.06 7.94 -2.01
C ARG A 39 8.61 7.52 -2.23
N ILE A 40 8.43 6.34 -2.78
CA ILE A 40 7.09 5.78 -3.00
C ILE A 40 6.73 4.85 -1.85
N ALA A 41 5.65 5.14 -1.14
CA ALA A 41 5.10 4.24 -0.15
C ALA A 41 4.31 3.11 -0.84
N ILE A 42 4.64 1.85 -0.52
CA ILE A 42 3.93 0.68 -1.05
C ILE A 42 3.10 0.05 0.07
N PHE A 43 1.83 -0.21 -0.24
CA PHE A 43 0.91 -0.98 0.60
C PHE A 43 0.55 -2.28 -0.13
N PRO A 44 1.18 -3.41 0.23
CA PRO A 44 0.93 -4.67 -0.47
C PRO A 44 -0.44 -5.24 -0.07
N ASN A 45 -1.17 -5.78 -1.05
CA ASN A 45 -2.27 -6.69 -0.79
C ASN A 45 -1.71 -8.11 -0.71
N GLN A 46 -2.10 -8.87 0.31
CA GLN A 46 -1.54 -10.18 0.61
C GLN A 46 -2.66 -11.19 0.87
N ILE A 47 -2.38 -12.45 0.53
CA ILE A 47 -3.22 -13.59 0.90
C ILE A 47 -2.64 -14.19 2.18
N PHE A 48 -3.47 -14.29 3.22
CA PHE A 48 -3.09 -14.88 4.51
C PHE A 48 -3.81 -16.21 4.71
N VAL A 49 -3.08 -17.21 5.22
CA VAL A 49 -3.66 -18.47 5.68
C VAL A 49 -3.70 -18.42 7.22
N PHE A 50 -4.90 -18.43 7.79
CA PHE A 50 -5.06 -18.49 9.24
C PHE A 50 -4.55 -19.81 9.81
N LYS A 51 -4.01 -19.78 11.03
CA LYS A 51 -3.61 -20.97 11.78
C LYS A 51 -4.75 -22.00 11.80
N GLN A 52 -4.43 -23.26 11.51
CA GLN A 52 -5.38 -24.38 11.54
C GLN A 52 -4.82 -25.51 12.40
N ASP A 53 -5.69 -26.13 13.20
CA ASP A 53 -5.35 -27.34 13.97
C ASP A 53 -5.48 -28.62 13.13
N ASP A 54 -6.32 -28.59 12.08
CA ASP A 54 -6.48 -29.68 11.12
C ASP A 54 -5.43 -29.57 9.99
N PRO A 55 -4.51 -30.56 9.86
CA PRO A 55 -3.45 -30.54 8.85
C PRO A 55 -3.97 -30.67 7.42
N LEU A 56 -5.11 -31.35 7.19
CA LEU A 56 -5.73 -31.43 5.87
C LEU A 56 -6.31 -30.08 5.46
N LYS A 57 -7.01 -29.41 6.39
CA LYS A 57 -7.54 -28.06 6.15
C LYS A 57 -6.42 -27.06 5.88
N LEU A 58 -5.34 -27.11 6.67
CA LEU A 58 -4.15 -26.29 6.43
C LEU A 58 -3.60 -26.51 5.02
N ARG A 59 -3.39 -27.77 4.62
CA ARG A 59 -2.89 -28.12 3.29
C ARG A 59 -3.78 -27.58 2.18
N ARG A 60 -5.10 -27.73 2.29
CA ARG A 60 -6.06 -27.23 1.28
C ARG A 60 -6.07 -25.70 1.21
N ALA A 61 -6.01 -25.02 2.34
CA ALA A 61 -5.95 -23.56 2.38
C ALA A 61 -4.67 -23.03 1.72
N ILE A 62 -3.52 -23.66 1.98
CA ILE A 62 -2.25 -23.31 1.32
C ILE A 62 -2.34 -23.55 -0.19
N GLN A 63 -2.89 -24.68 -0.64
CA GLN A 63 -3.06 -24.95 -2.08
C GLN A 63 -3.93 -23.90 -2.77
N LEU A 64 -5.02 -23.47 -2.13
CA LEU A 64 -5.86 -22.40 -2.65
C LEU A 64 -5.11 -21.06 -2.69
N ALA A 65 -4.37 -20.72 -1.63
CA ALA A 65 -3.58 -19.50 -1.58
C ALA A 65 -2.53 -19.44 -2.71
N ILE A 66 -1.84 -20.56 -2.97
CA ILE A 66 -0.88 -20.67 -4.09
C ILE A 66 -1.61 -20.50 -5.43
N LEU A 67 -2.73 -21.19 -5.64
CA LEU A 67 -3.51 -21.08 -6.86
C LEU A 67 -3.95 -19.62 -7.14
N LEU A 68 -4.46 -18.92 -6.13
CA LEU A 68 -4.85 -17.52 -6.22
C LEU A 68 -3.64 -16.59 -6.45
N ALA A 69 -2.47 -16.97 -5.93
CA ALA A 69 -1.23 -16.23 -6.10
C ALA A 69 -0.52 -16.52 -7.45
N ASP A 70 -0.93 -17.54 -8.20
CA ASP A 70 -0.33 -17.91 -9.48
C ASP A 70 -0.96 -17.15 -10.66
N ASP A 71 -2.24 -16.76 -10.58
CA ASP A 71 -2.90 -15.88 -11.59
C ASP A 71 -3.03 -14.43 -11.09
N THR A 72 -1.92 -13.87 -10.61
CA THR A 72 -1.95 -12.50 -10.05
C THR A 72 -2.01 -11.40 -11.11
N CYS A 73 -1.64 -11.67 -12.36
CA CYS A 73 -1.53 -10.62 -13.37
C CYS A 73 -2.92 -10.12 -13.81
N LEU A 74 -3.87 -11.04 -14.08
CA LEU A 74 -5.24 -10.67 -14.44
C LEU A 74 -6.00 -10.06 -13.26
N ALA A 75 -5.82 -10.63 -12.06
CA ALA A 75 -6.41 -10.10 -10.84
C ALA A 75 -5.91 -8.66 -10.55
N ALA A 76 -4.61 -8.42 -10.72
CA ALA A 76 -4.02 -7.09 -10.57
C ALA A 76 -4.59 -6.11 -11.61
N ARG A 77 -4.70 -6.50 -12.88
CA ARG A 77 -5.34 -5.66 -13.92
C ARG A 77 -6.78 -5.32 -13.57
N ALA A 78 -7.59 -6.32 -13.23
CA ALA A 78 -8.99 -6.13 -12.88
C ALA A 78 -9.18 -5.22 -11.67
N ALA A 79 -8.28 -5.30 -10.69
CA ALA A 79 -8.29 -4.44 -9.50
C ALA A 79 -7.63 -3.07 -9.72
N SER A 80 -7.05 -2.81 -10.90
CA SER A 80 -6.21 -1.63 -11.16
C SER A 80 -5.09 -1.51 -10.11
N GLN A 81 -4.38 -2.61 -9.89
CA GLN A 81 -3.29 -2.73 -8.94
C GLN A 81 -2.01 -3.16 -9.64
N ILE A 82 -0.89 -2.83 -9.03
CA ILE A 82 0.42 -3.18 -9.57
C ILE A 82 0.73 -4.61 -9.12
N PRO A 83 0.99 -5.55 -10.05
CA PRO A 83 1.23 -6.93 -9.71
C PRO A 83 2.54 -7.08 -8.92
N ALA A 84 2.53 -7.96 -7.92
CA ALA A 84 3.73 -8.23 -7.10
C ALA A 84 4.78 -9.09 -7.83
N ARG A 85 4.40 -9.79 -8.92
CA ARG A 85 5.31 -10.67 -9.67
C ARG A 85 5.93 -9.93 -10.85
N THR A 86 7.26 -10.06 -10.98
CA THR A 86 8.01 -9.52 -12.12
C THR A 86 7.65 -10.17 -13.45
N THR A 87 7.16 -11.41 -13.44
CA THR A 87 6.64 -12.10 -14.64
C THR A 87 5.38 -11.46 -15.21
N CYS A 88 4.72 -10.59 -14.45
CA CYS A 88 3.63 -9.74 -14.97
C CYS A 88 4.16 -8.49 -15.69
N GLY A 89 5.43 -8.12 -15.46
CA GLY A 89 6.10 -7.01 -16.14
C GLY A 89 6.34 -7.34 -17.61
N GLY A 90 6.12 -6.37 -18.49
CA GLY A 90 6.27 -6.54 -19.94
C GLY A 90 5.09 -7.22 -20.65
N LEU A 91 4.01 -7.54 -19.94
CA LEU A 91 2.77 -8.08 -20.53
C LEU A 91 1.81 -7.00 -21.07
N GLY A 92 2.21 -5.72 -21.01
CA GLY A 92 1.34 -4.64 -21.45
C GLY A 92 0.03 -4.55 -20.66
N LEU A 93 0.03 -4.96 -19.39
CA LEU A 93 -1.19 -5.13 -18.58
C LEU A 93 -2.03 -3.85 -18.49
N PHE A 94 -1.39 -2.70 -18.67
CA PHE A 94 -2.02 -1.38 -18.62
C PHE A 94 -1.62 -0.52 -19.83
N GLU A 95 -1.31 -1.11 -20.99
CA GLU A 95 -0.98 -0.34 -22.21
C GLU A 95 -2.11 0.59 -22.66
N ASP A 96 -3.35 0.25 -22.32
CA ASP A 96 -4.55 1.05 -22.54
C ASP A 96 -4.74 2.17 -21.50
N ASN A 97 -3.85 2.28 -20.51
CA ASN A 97 -3.92 3.28 -19.44
C ASN A 97 -2.59 4.05 -19.29
N PRO A 98 -2.47 5.24 -19.91
CA PRO A 98 -1.22 6.01 -19.91
C PRO A 98 -0.75 6.40 -18.49
N GLU A 99 -1.67 6.62 -17.56
CA GLU A 99 -1.32 6.97 -16.17
C GLU A 99 -0.68 5.81 -15.43
N PHE A 100 -1.06 4.56 -15.73
CA PHE A 100 -0.39 3.39 -15.17
C PHE A 100 1.05 3.27 -15.67
N ALA A 101 1.31 3.57 -16.95
CA ALA A 101 2.67 3.57 -17.48
C ALA A 101 3.55 4.63 -16.78
N VAL A 102 2.99 5.79 -16.45
CA VAL A 102 3.68 6.82 -15.65
C VAL A 102 4.00 6.30 -14.24
N ILE A 103 3.03 5.66 -13.57
CA ILE A 103 3.22 5.08 -12.23
C ILE A 103 4.26 3.95 -12.24
N GLU A 104 4.26 3.09 -13.25
CA GLU A 104 5.29 2.06 -13.44
C GLU A 104 6.67 2.69 -13.64
N GLY A 105 6.77 3.77 -14.42
CA GLY A 105 7.98 4.56 -14.58
C GLY A 105 8.50 5.15 -13.27
N PHE A 106 7.60 5.63 -12.41
CA PHE A 106 7.96 6.08 -11.06
C PHE A 106 8.51 4.94 -10.21
N LEU A 107 7.88 3.76 -10.21
CA LEU A 107 8.37 2.60 -9.46
C LEU A 107 9.70 2.06 -9.96
N ALA A 108 9.98 2.18 -11.26
CA ALA A 108 11.24 1.76 -11.85
C ALA A 108 12.41 2.69 -11.50
N THR A 109 12.14 3.96 -11.19
CA THR A 109 13.17 4.99 -11.03
C THR A 109 13.31 5.50 -9.61
N GLN A 110 12.27 5.43 -8.79
CA GLN A 110 12.28 5.99 -7.44
C GLN A 110 12.52 4.91 -6.38
N PRO A 111 13.26 5.23 -5.30
CA PRO A 111 13.39 4.33 -4.18
C PRO A 111 12.06 4.13 -3.45
N LEU A 112 11.89 2.93 -2.92
CA LEU A 112 10.76 2.61 -2.05
C LEU A 112 10.93 3.24 -0.67
N GLY A 113 9.83 3.76 -0.13
CA GLY A 113 9.74 4.21 1.24
C GLY A 113 9.64 3.02 2.19
N ASN A 114 10.48 2.99 3.22
CA ASN A 114 10.29 2.05 4.32
C ASN A 114 9.23 2.59 5.28
N ILE A 115 8.08 1.91 5.33
CA ILE A 115 6.97 2.26 6.22
C ILE A 115 6.95 1.42 7.51
N GLY A 116 7.98 0.61 7.76
CA GLY A 116 8.08 -0.27 8.93
C GLY A 116 7.37 -1.61 8.78
N ASN A 117 6.92 -1.98 7.58
CA ASN A 117 6.14 -3.20 7.32
C ASN A 117 6.84 -4.52 7.64
N ALA A 118 8.17 -4.52 7.78
CA ALA A 118 8.96 -5.68 8.18
C ALA A 118 8.91 -5.95 9.70
N SER A 119 8.43 -5.01 10.51
CA SER A 119 8.31 -5.20 11.95
C SER A 119 7.19 -6.20 12.27
N PRO A 120 7.40 -7.17 13.19
CA PRO A 120 6.33 -8.07 13.64
C PRO A 120 5.17 -7.31 14.32
N ALA A 121 5.44 -6.13 14.88
CA ALA A 121 4.44 -5.27 15.51
C ALA A 121 3.84 -4.21 14.57
N TYR A 122 4.15 -4.25 13.26
CA TYR A 122 3.76 -3.20 12.31
C TYR A 122 2.25 -2.90 12.32
N SER A 123 1.41 -3.94 12.31
CA SER A 123 -0.05 -3.80 12.27
C SER A 123 -0.60 -3.03 13.47
N ASP A 124 0.01 -3.20 14.63
CA ASP A 124 -0.42 -2.58 15.88
C ASP A 124 0.20 -1.17 16.02
N ILE A 125 1.49 -1.01 15.72
CA ILE A 125 2.16 0.30 15.69
C ILE A 125 1.45 1.25 14.72
N ARG A 126 1.05 0.78 13.53
CA ARG A 126 0.36 1.60 12.52
C ARG A 126 -0.93 2.22 13.07
N GLN A 127 -1.62 1.55 13.98
CA GLN A 127 -2.86 2.06 14.59
C GLN A 127 -2.61 3.24 15.52
N LEU A 128 -1.42 3.32 16.12
CA LEU A 128 -1.02 4.40 17.03
C LEU A 128 -0.71 5.72 16.29
N TYR A 129 -0.34 5.65 15.00
CA TYR A 129 0.11 6.82 14.23
C TYR A 129 -1.02 7.81 13.91
N TRP A 130 -2.13 7.33 13.35
CA TRP A 130 -3.20 8.21 12.86
C TRP A 130 -3.88 9.07 13.93
N PRO A 131 -4.13 8.58 15.16
CA PRO A 131 -4.63 9.42 16.24
C PRO A 131 -3.71 10.61 16.56
N GLN A 132 -2.38 10.42 16.49
CA GLN A 132 -1.43 11.51 16.74
C GLN A 132 -1.45 12.55 15.62
N VAL A 133 -1.52 12.11 14.36
CA VAL A 133 -1.69 13.02 13.21
C VAL A 133 -2.98 13.83 13.34
N GLN A 134 -4.09 13.18 13.69
CA GLN A 134 -5.38 13.85 13.89
C GLN A 134 -5.32 14.87 15.03
N ALA A 135 -4.67 14.55 16.15
CA ALA A 135 -4.50 15.47 17.26
C ALA A 135 -3.68 16.72 16.89
N VAL A 136 -2.63 16.58 16.06
CA VAL A 136 -1.86 17.72 15.54
C VAL A 136 -2.71 18.59 14.64
N LEU A 137 -3.43 17.98 13.68
CA LEU A 137 -4.29 18.70 12.74
C LEU A 137 -5.46 19.40 13.44
N ALA A 138 -5.95 18.85 14.54
CA ALA A 138 -6.98 19.45 15.39
C ALA A 138 -6.43 20.50 16.38
N GLY A 139 -5.12 20.76 16.38
CA GLY A 139 -4.47 21.70 17.30
C GLY A 139 -4.44 21.25 18.77
N GLN A 140 -4.73 19.97 19.04
CA GLN A 140 -4.74 19.39 20.38
C GLN A 140 -3.33 19.06 20.88
N LYS A 141 -2.39 18.83 19.96
CA LYS A 141 -0.97 18.55 20.26
C LYS A 141 -0.08 19.32 19.30
N THR A 142 1.13 19.65 19.75
CA THR A 142 2.20 20.04 18.83
C THR A 142 2.72 18.82 18.06
N ALA A 143 3.37 19.06 16.91
CA ALA A 143 4.00 17.99 16.13
C ALA A 143 5.02 17.20 16.97
N GLN A 144 5.79 17.87 17.83
CA GLN A 144 6.75 17.22 18.71
C GLN A 144 6.08 16.33 19.74
N GLN A 145 5.04 16.83 20.44
CA GLN A 145 4.31 16.04 21.44
C GLN A 145 3.68 14.78 20.84
N ALA A 146 3.05 14.93 19.66
CA ALA A 146 2.46 13.82 18.93
C ALA A 146 3.51 12.76 18.52
N MET A 147 4.69 13.21 18.11
CA MET A 147 5.80 12.32 17.76
C MET A 147 6.36 11.59 18.98
N ASP A 148 6.60 12.31 20.08
CA ASP A 148 7.12 11.72 21.32
C ASP A 148 6.15 10.68 21.90
N ASP A 149 4.84 10.99 21.87
CA ASP A 149 3.80 10.08 22.33
C ASP A 149 3.68 8.83 21.43
N PHE A 150 3.77 9.02 20.10
CA PHE A 150 3.81 7.89 19.17
C PHE A 150 5.02 6.99 19.43
N THR A 151 6.22 7.57 19.51
CA THR A 151 7.47 6.82 19.73
C THR A 151 7.44 6.05 21.03
N ARG A 152 6.96 6.67 22.11
CA ARG A 152 6.84 5.99 23.41
C ARG A 152 5.91 4.78 23.32
N ALA A 153 4.69 4.97 22.82
CA ALA A 153 3.70 3.89 22.70
C ALA A 153 4.16 2.78 21.72
N ALA A 154 4.82 3.15 20.63
CA ALA A 154 5.38 2.17 19.68
C ALA A 154 6.52 1.34 20.29
N ASN A 155 7.38 1.97 21.10
CA ASN A 155 8.47 1.27 21.78
C ASN A 155 7.96 0.33 22.88
N GLU A 156 6.96 0.74 23.66
CA GLU A 156 6.31 -0.12 24.66
C GLU A 156 5.74 -1.39 24.00
N LEU A 157 4.99 -1.22 22.90
CA LEU A 157 4.44 -2.33 22.13
C LEU A 157 5.52 -3.23 21.51
N LEU A 158 6.62 -2.65 21.03
CA LEU A 158 7.75 -3.43 20.51
C LEU A 158 8.40 -4.30 21.59
N ALA A 159 8.60 -3.76 22.79
CA ALA A 159 9.16 -4.50 23.91
C ALA A 159 8.26 -5.69 24.28
N GLU A 160 6.94 -5.49 24.35
CA GLU A 160 5.98 -6.56 24.61
C GLU A 160 6.03 -7.69 23.56
N VAL A 161 6.13 -7.33 22.28
CA VAL A 161 6.15 -8.29 21.17
C VAL A 161 7.49 -9.05 21.09
N LEU A 162 8.60 -8.38 21.42
CA LEU A 162 9.94 -8.97 21.38
C LEU A 162 10.31 -9.74 22.67
N GLY A 163 9.53 -9.56 23.74
CA GLY A 163 9.76 -10.19 25.04
C GLY A 163 10.92 -9.55 25.82
N GLU A 164 11.10 -8.24 25.67
CA GLU A 164 12.10 -7.43 26.40
C GLU A 164 11.51 -6.77 27.66
#